data_AF-A0A820ZC78-F1
#
_entry.id   AF-A0A820ZC78-F1
#
_cell.length_a   1.000
_cell.length_b   1.000
_cell.length_c   1.000
_cell.angle_alpha   90.00
_cell.angle_beta   90.00
_cell.angle_gamma   90.00
#
_symmetry.space_group_name_H-M   'P 1'
#
loop_
_entity.id
_entity.type
_entity.pdbx_description
1 polymer ?
#
loop_
_entity_poly.entity_id
_entity_poly.type
_entity_poly.pdbx_seq_one_letter_code
_entity_poly.pdbx_strand_id
1 'polypeptide(L)'
;EIRKPLISSSSLKIIENIQLLLECKHDRDEHLYQVLGKAQNDSKIDPILIHNCSDEDQNTEEDDPEQLLQMLSFVNETTTNAYYASTGNQEQRYLNDALQAIDNAHRRNIETRRDKARISLISGVDTLEVRDDEMQIEVVTVEIPTSPYKAQTTMVPPVTATMAVSFPTKPDTIKEFTLNCQQKYAFMIVTNHLDGENQLHTDTSDNQLLMCVPDCGGTGKSQLIRAITNITTHKNQGQALNKIIVDLVTLPGPVEVVSAYVPLSCVKRLDDLLIVRSFEFSSLQVKPSAAQLEELKRLDTIAKNTRKRFPSIL
;
A
#
# COMPACT_ATOMS: atom_id res chain seq x y z
N GLU A 1 29.84 -1.32 28.81
CA GLU A 1 29.40 0.02 29.31
C GLU A 1 30.38 1.16 29.10
N ILE A 2 31.70 0.92 29.03
CA ILE A 2 32.74 1.99 29.03
C ILE A 2 32.71 2.91 27.79
N ARG A 3 32.00 2.56 26.70
CA ARG A 3 31.92 3.37 25.47
C ARG A 3 30.60 4.11 25.23
N LYS A 4 29.59 3.93 26.10
CA LYS A 4 28.32 4.67 26.01
C LYS A 4 28.47 6.21 26.00
N PRO A 5 29.43 6.85 26.71
CA PRO A 5 29.47 8.31 26.75
C PRO A 5 30.06 8.97 25.48
N LEU A 6 30.57 8.20 24.51
CA LEU A 6 31.14 8.74 23.26
C LEU A 6 30.15 8.74 22.09
N ILE A 7 28.96 8.17 22.28
CA ILE A 7 27.93 8.08 21.25
C ILE A 7 27.00 9.28 21.41
N SER A 8 26.85 10.09 20.35
CA SER A 8 25.90 11.21 20.36
C SER A 8 24.48 10.71 20.67
N SER A 9 23.64 11.52 21.33
CA SER A 9 22.28 11.09 21.69
C SER A 9 21.45 10.71 20.46
N SER A 10 21.67 11.38 19.32
CA SER A 10 21.04 11.05 18.04
C SER A 10 21.46 9.67 17.52
N SER A 11 22.75 9.35 17.60
CA SER A 11 23.26 8.03 17.22
C SER A 11 22.73 6.93 18.14
N LEU A 12 22.56 7.22 19.44
CA LEU A 12 21.99 6.27 20.39
C LEU A 12 20.54 5.93 20.06
N LYS A 13 19.71 6.94 19.72
CA LYS A 13 18.33 6.72 19.27
C LYS A 13 18.23 5.87 18.00
N ILE A 14 19.15 6.05 17.06
CA ILE A 14 19.18 5.21 15.84
C ILE A 14 19.49 3.76 16.21
N ILE A 15 20.44 3.53 17.10
CA ILE A 15 20.79 2.18 17.58
C ILE A 15 19.61 1.53 18.29
N GLU A 16 18.94 2.26 19.18
CA GLU A 16 17.73 1.78 19.89
C GLU A 16 16.60 1.44 18.91
N ASN A 17 16.35 2.27 17.90
CA ASN A 17 15.35 1.98 16.88
C ASN A 17 15.69 0.74 16.03
N ILE A 18 16.97 0.54 15.69
CA ILE A 18 17.42 -0.66 14.98
C ILE A 18 17.23 -1.92 15.84
N GLN A 19 17.54 -1.84 17.15
CA GLN A 19 17.31 -2.94 18.07
C GLN A 19 15.83 -3.30 18.18
N LEU A 20 14.96 -2.29 18.34
CA LEU A 20 13.52 -2.48 18.39
C LEU A 20 12.98 -3.15 17.10
N LEU A 21 13.47 -2.74 15.93
CA LEU A 21 13.09 -3.38 14.65
C LEU A 21 13.52 -4.85 14.57
N LEU A 22 14.68 -5.19 15.13
CA LEU A 22 15.17 -6.57 15.16
C LEU A 22 14.39 -7.44 16.15
N GLU A 23 13.99 -6.89 17.30
CA GLU A 23 13.12 -7.56 18.28
C GLU A 23 11.72 -7.80 17.68
N CYS A 24 11.11 -6.79 17.07
CA CYS A 24 9.83 -6.94 16.37
C CYS A 24 9.88 -7.98 15.24
N LYS A 25 11.02 -8.09 14.54
CA LYS A 25 11.21 -9.14 13.53
C LYS A 25 11.20 -10.53 14.17
N HIS A 26 11.88 -10.70 15.30
CA HIS A 26 11.95 -11.97 16.01
C HIS A 26 10.57 -12.42 16.49
N ASP A 27 9.82 -11.53 17.15
CA ASP A 27 8.48 -11.81 17.66
C ASP A 27 7.49 -12.17 16.53
N ARG A 28 7.60 -11.46 15.40
CA ARG A 28 6.78 -11.74 14.21
C ARG A 28 7.11 -13.12 13.61
N ASP A 29 8.40 -13.44 13.49
CA ASP A 29 8.84 -14.71 12.93
C ASP A 29 8.43 -15.87 13.88
N GLU A 30 8.47 -15.69 15.20
CA GLU A 30 7.97 -16.66 16.19
C GLU A 30 6.46 -16.87 16.09
N HIS A 31 5.68 -15.78 16.04
CA HIS A 31 4.22 -15.87 15.84
C HIS A 31 3.86 -16.59 14.53
N LEU A 32 4.63 -16.35 13.45
CA LEU A 32 4.45 -17.04 12.17
C LEU A 32 4.63 -18.56 12.30
N TYR A 33 5.67 -19.02 13.02
CA TYR A 33 5.86 -20.45 13.27
C TYR A 33 4.72 -21.05 14.09
N GLN A 34 4.17 -20.32 15.06
CA GLN A 34 3.02 -20.79 15.84
C GLN A 34 1.75 -20.93 15.00
N VAL A 35 1.49 -19.98 14.09
CA VAL A 35 0.33 -20.04 13.18
C VAL A 35 0.45 -21.22 12.22
N LEU A 36 1.64 -21.43 11.63
CA LEU A 36 1.89 -22.58 10.74
C LEU A 36 1.75 -23.91 11.48
N GLY A 37 2.25 -24.00 12.71
CA GLY A 37 2.10 -25.19 13.55
C GLY A 37 0.64 -25.50 13.89
N LYS A 38 -0.19 -24.47 14.14
CA LYS A 38 -1.63 -24.66 14.37
C LYS A 38 -2.37 -25.12 13.11
N ALA A 39 -2.08 -24.49 11.97
CA ALA A 39 -2.73 -24.84 10.70
C ALA A 39 -2.46 -26.28 10.25
N GLN A 40 -1.27 -26.82 10.52
CA GLN A 40 -0.92 -28.21 10.20
C GLN A 40 -1.59 -29.24 11.12
N ASN A 41 -1.98 -28.85 12.34
CA ASN A 41 -2.67 -29.75 13.27
C ASN A 41 -4.19 -29.79 13.03
N ASP A 42 -4.76 -28.76 12.38
CA ASP A 42 -6.21 -28.65 12.13
C ASP A 42 -6.66 -29.24 10.78
N SER A 43 -5.75 -29.73 9.94
CA SER A 43 -6.07 -30.33 8.64
C SER A 43 -6.62 -31.77 8.74
N LYS A 44 -7.87 -31.89 9.22
CA LYS A 44 -8.85 -32.89 8.76
C LYS A 44 -9.85 -32.16 7.87
N ILE A 45 -9.45 -31.87 6.64
CA ILE A 45 -10.36 -31.35 5.61
C ILE A 45 -10.44 -32.43 4.53
N ASP A 46 -11.63 -33.02 4.39
CA ASP A 46 -11.92 -33.98 3.33
C ASP A 46 -11.82 -33.27 1.96
N PRO A 47 -11.13 -33.87 0.98
CA PRO A 47 -11.02 -33.27 -0.35
C PRO A 47 -12.38 -33.31 -1.05
N ILE A 48 -12.96 -32.12 -1.27
CA ILE A 48 -14.17 -31.96 -2.08
C ILE A 48 -13.80 -32.25 -3.54
N LEU A 49 -14.55 -33.20 -4.12
CA LEU A 49 -14.48 -33.70 -5.49
C LEU A 49 -14.50 -32.55 -6.51
N ILE A 50 -13.39 -32.37 -7.23
CA ILE A 50 -13.37 -31.62 -8.48
C ILE A 50 -13.93 -32.56 -9.56
N HIS A 51 -15.10 -32.21 -10.07
CA HIS A 51 -15.77 -32.93 -11.14
C HIS A 51 -14.95 -32.78 -12.42
N ASN A 52 -14.36 -33.88 -12.89
CA ASN A 52 -13.80 -33.97 -14.23
C ASN A 52 -14.96 -33.80 -15.23
N CYS A 53 -14.89 -32.76 -16.05
CA CYS A 53 -15.73 -32.61 -17.25
C CYS A 53 -14.83 -32.97 -18.42
N SER A 54 -14.92 -34.21 -18.86
CA SER A 54 -14.32 -34.70 -20.10
C SER A 54 -15.48 -35.07 -21.01
N ASP A 55 -15.73 -34.28 -22.04
CA ASP A 55 -16.55 -34.71 -23.17
C ASP A 55 -15.80 -34.33 -24.45
N GLU A 56 -15.31 -35.39 -25.10
CA GLU A 56 -14.97 -35.38 -26.52
C GLU A 56 -16.30 -35.33 -27.28
N ASP A 57 -16.59 -34.23 -27.96
CA ASP A 57 -17.68 -34.21 -28.94
C ASP A 57 -17.13 -33.81 -30.31
N GLN A 58 -16.89 -34.85 -31.12
CA GLN A 58 -16.60 -34.74 -32.54
C GLN A 58 -17.92 -34.73 -33.30
N ASN A 59 -18.54 -33.57 -33.47
CA ASN A 59 -19.50 -33.31 -34.55
C ASN A 59 -19.61 -31.80 -34.78
N THR A 60 -18.72 -31.27 -35.63
CA THR A 60 -18.89 -29.95 -36.26
C THR A 60 -20.02 -30.00 -37.28
N GLU A 61 -21.26 -29.84 -36.83
CA GLU A 61 -22.24 -29.06 -37.59
C GLU A 61 -21.98 -27.60 -37.26
N GLU A 62 -21.80 -26.75 -38.28
CA GLU A 62 -21.62 -25.31 -38.08
C GLU A 62 -22.85 -24.74 -37.38
N ASP A 63 -22.69 -24.39 -36.09
CA ASP A 63 -23.74 -23.74 -35.31
C ASP A 63 -24.24 -22.50 -36.05
N ASP A 64 -25.54 -22.48 -36.35
CA ASP A 64 -26.20 -21.36 -37.00
C ASP A 64 -26.03 -20.08 -36.15
N PRO A 65 -25.34 -19.04 -36.67
CA PRO A 65 -25.06 -17.83 -35.92
C PRO A 65 -26.34 -17.08 -35.51
N GLU A 66 -27.46 -17.27 -36.22
CA GLU A 66 -28.75 -16.66 -35.85
C GLU A 66 -29.36 -17.33 -34.61
N GLN A 67 -29.18 -18.64 -34.45
CA GLN A 67 -29.62 -19.38 -33.26
C GLN A 67 -28.78 -19.02 -32.03
N LEU A 68 -27.45 -18.83 -32.20
CA LEU A 68 -26.56 -18.32 -31.16
C LEU A 68 -26.91 -16.89 -30.74
N LEU A 69 -27.21 -16.00 -31.70
CA LEU A 69 -27.66 -14.62 -31.42
C LEU A 69 -28.99 -14.60 -30.68
N GLN A 70 -29.93 -15.47 -31.04
CA GLN A 70 -31.23 -15.57 -30.37
C GLN A 70 -31.07 -16.12 -28.94
N MET A 71 -30.21 -17.12 -28.74
CA MET A 71 -29.92 -17.67 -27.41
C MET A 71 -29.21 -16.65 -26.52
N LEU A 72 -28.27 -15.85 -27.07
CA LEU A 72 -27.64 -14.73 -26.36
C LEU A 72 -28.64 -13.63 -25.99
N SER A 73 -29.66 -13.37 -26.81
CA SER A 73 -30.70 -12.38 -26.49
C SER A 73 -31.56 -12.80 -25.29
N PHE A 74 -31.94 -14.08 -25.22
CA PHE A 74 -32.72 -14.65 -24.10
C PHE A 74 -31.90 -14.75 -22.81
N VAL A 75 -30.62 -15.12 -22.93
CA VAL A 75 -29.69 -15.15 -21.79
C VAL A 75 -29.45 -13.74 -21.28
N ASN A 76 -29.32 -12.73 -22.15
CA ASN A 76 -29.08 -11.36 -21.70
C ASN A 76 -30.26 -10.82 -20.87
N GLU A 77 -31.51 -10.99 -21.31
CA GLU A 77 -32.67 -10.46 -20.57
C GLU A 77 -32.95 -11.25 -19.28
N THR A 78 -32.87 -12.58 -19.33
CA THR A 78 -33.10 -13.44 -18.15
C THR A 78 -31.99 -13.28 -17.12
N THR A 79 -30.73 -13.21 -17.56
CA THR A 79 -29.58 -13.01 -16.67
C THR A 79 -29.55 -11.60 -16.11
N THR A 80 -29.91 -10.58 -16.90
CA THR A 80 -29.98 -9.19 -16.43
C THR A 80 -31.10 -9.01 -15.40
N ASN A 81 -32.28 -9.60 -15.62
CA ASN A 81 -33.38 -9.54 -14.64
C ASN A 81 -33.08 -10.36 -13.37
N ALA A 82 -32.46 -11.55 -13.49
CA ALA A 82 -32.01 -12.33 -12.33
C ALA A 82 -30.85 -11.66 -11.57
N TYR A 83 -29.97 -10.95 -12.29
CA TYR A 83 -28.90 -10.15 -11.70
C TYR A 83 -29.49 -8.97 -10.92
N TYR A 84 -30.34 -8.13 -11.52
CA TYR A 84 -31.00 -7.03 -10.80
C TYR A 84 -31.84 -7.50 -9.62
N ALA A 85 -32.50 -8.66 -9.70
CA ALA A 85 -33.25 -9.25 -8.60
C ALA A 85 -32.35 -9.80 -7.47
N SER A 86 -31.10 -10.18 -7.75
CA SER A 86 -30.18 -10.74 -6.75
C SER A 86 -29.15 -9.73 -6.21
N THR A 87 -28.70 -8.75 -6.99
CA THR A 87 -27.67 -7.78 -6.59
C THR A 87 -28.22 -6.44 -6.12
N GLY A 88 -29.47 -6.10 -6.48
CA GLY A 88 -30.10 -4.83 -6.12
C GLY A 88 -30.17 -4.55 -4.60
N ASN A 89 -30.09 -5.59 -3.76
CA ASN A 89 -30.05 -5.42 -2.31
C ASN A 89 -28.63 -5.35 -1.73
N GLN A 90 -27.61 -5.93 -2.39
CA GLN A 90 -26.30 -6.07 -1.78
C GLN A 90 -25.42 -4.83 -2.03
N GLU A 91 -25.40 -4.30 -3.25
CA GLU A 91 -24.70 -3.03 -3.53
C GLU A 91 -25.35 -1.85 -2.78
N GLN A 92 -26.68 -1.83 -2.72
CA GLN A 92 -27.42 -0.83 -1.94
C GLN A 92 -27.12 -0.93 -0.44
N ARG A 93 -26.96 -2.15 0.10
CA ARG A 93 -26.50 -2.37 1.48
C ARG A 93 -25.08 -1.85 1.69
N TYR A 94 -24.15 -2.19 0.81
CA TYR A 94 -22.77 -1.67 0.90
C TYR A 94 -22.73 -0.14 0.87
N LEU A 95 -23.53 0.49 0.01
CA LEU A 95 -23.62 1.95 -0.05
C LEU A 95 -24.20 2.53 1.24
N ASN A 96 -25.27 1.94 1.77
CA ASN A 96 -25.87 2.37 3.03
C ASN A 96 -24.93 2.17 4.22
N ASP A 97 -24.22 1.05 4.29
CA ASP A 97 -23.24 0.75 5.34
C ASP A 97 -22.06 1.73 5.27
N ALA A 98 -21.60 2.08 4.07
CA ALA A 98 -20.55 3.09 3.87
C ALA A 98 -21.00 4.48 4.32
N LEU A 99 -22.22 4.91 3.95
CA LEU A 99 -22.80 6.18 4.40
C LEU A 99 -22.96 6.20 5.94
N GLN A 100 -23.42 5.10 6.53
CA GLN A 100 -23.55 4.97 7.98
C GLN A 100 -22.19 5.01 8.69
N ALA A 101 -21.14 4.42 8.12
CA ALA A 101 -19.79 4.47 8.66
C ALA A 101 -19.23 5.90 8.65
N ILE A 102 -19.48 6.68 7.58
CA ILE A 102 -19.11 8.09 7.48
C ILE A 102 -19.82 8.92 8.56
N ASP A 103 -21.13 8.75 8.72
CA ASP A 103 -21.90 9.46 9.76
C ASP A 103 -21.40 9.14 11.18
N ASN A 104 -21.07 7.86 11.44
CA ASN A 104 -20.52 7.43 12.71
C ASN A 104 -19.13 8.04 12.98
N ALA A 105 -18.28 8.12 11.97
CA ALA A 105 -16.95 8.74 12.08
C ALA A 105 -17.07 10.25 12.36
N HIS A 106 -17.98 10.95 11.67
CA HIS A 106 -18.26 12.35 11.89
C HIS A 106 -18.78 12.61 13.32
N ARG A 107 -19.72 11.77 13.80
CA ARG A 107 -20.23 11.84 15.18
C ARG A 107 -19.13 11.67 16.22
N ARG A 108 -18.23 10.68 16.05
CA ARG A 108 -17.08 10.46 16.95
C ARG A 108 -16.10 11.63 16.96
N ASN A 109 -15.87 12.28 15.82
CA ASN A 109 -15.00 13.46 15.74
C ASN A 109 -15.59 14.63 16.56
N ILE A 110 -16.88 14.89 16.42
CA ILE A 110 -17.59 15.91 17.22
C ILE A 110 -17.48 15.61 18.71
N GLU A 111 -17.65 14.35 19.11
CA GLU A 111 -17.57 13.94 20.51
C GLU A 111 -16.15 14.11 21.07
N THR A 112 -15.13 13.74 20.30
CA THR A 112 -13.72 13.96 20.65
C THR A 112 -13.40 15.45 20.83
N ARG A 113 -13.95 16.33 19.97
CA ARG A 113 -13.80 17.79 20.12
C ARG A 113 -14.50 18.31 21.37
N ARG A 114 -15.70 17.82 21.69
CA ARG A 114 -16.42 18.17 22.93
C ARG A 114 -15.67 17.71 24.17
N ASP A 115 -15.09 16.52 24.17
CA ASP A 115 -14.35 16.01 25.32
C ASP A 115 -13.03 16.76 25.52
N LYS A 116 -12.34 17.12 24.43
CA LYS A 116 -11.20 18.06 24.51
C LYS A 116 -11.60 19.41 25.11
N ALA A 117 -12.74 19.97 24.70
CA ALA A 117 -13.26 21.22 25.27
C ALA A 117 -13.63 21.09 26.75
N ARG A 118 -14.24 19.96 27.15
CA ARG A 118 -14.55 19.67 28.57
C ARG A 118 -13.28 19.54 29.41
N ILE A 119 -12.26 18.83 28.92
CA ILE A 119 -10.98 18.69 29.62
C ILE A 119 -10.30 20.05 29.79
N SER A 120 -10.35 20.90 28.76
CA SER A 120 -9.82 22.28 28.82
C SER A 120 -10.55 23.13 29.87
N LEU A 121 -11.88 23.05 29.95
CA LEU A 121 -12.67 23.75 30.96
C LEU A 121 -12.38 23.27 32.39
N ILE A 122 -12.16 21.97 32.58
CA ILE A 122 -11.88 21.38 33.90
C ILE A 122 -10.46 21.69 34.36
N SER A 123 -9.48 21.70 33.45
CA SER A 123 -8.07 21.93 33.81
C SER A 123 -7.80 23.37 34.24
N GLY A 124 -8.70 24.32 33.96
CA GLY A 124 -8.54 25.73 34.32
C GLY A 124 -7.33 26.39 33.65
N VAL A 125 -6.74 25.73 32.65
CA VAL A 125 -5.65 26.26 31.85
C VAL A 125 -6.29 27.00 30.68
N ASP A 126 -6.39 28.33 30.78
CA ASP A 126 -6.73 29.21 29.67
C ASP A 126 -5.61 29.17 28.63
N THR A 127 -5.53 28.10 27.83
CA THR A 127 -4.67 28.02 26.64
C THR A 127 -5.34 28.75 25.47
N LEU A 128 -5.46 30.07 25.61
CA LEU A 128 -5.54 30.99 24.48
C LEU A 128 -4.13 31.18 23.91
N GLU A 129 -3.59 30.13 23.30
CA GLU A 129 -2.52 30.16 22.30
C GLU A 129 -2.28 28.70 21.87
N VAL A 130 -3.11 28.21 20.94
CA VAL A 130 -2.69 27.10 20.08
C VAL A 130 -1.67 27.72 19.13
N ARG A 131 -0.41 27.77 19.55
CA ARG A 131 0.69 27.93 18.61
C ARG A 131 0.77 26.62 17.82
N ASP A 132 0.45 26.71 16.54
CA ASP A 132 0.91 25.73 15.57
C ASP A 132 2.43 25.86 15.52
N ASP A 133 3.12 25.16 16.42
CA ASP A 133 4.56 24.97 16.36
C ASP A 133 4.87 24.12 15.12
N GLU A 134 4.94 24.78 13.97
CA GLU A 134 5.70 24.28 12.83
C GLU A 134 7.13 24.02 13.29
N MET A 135 7.49 22.74 13.36
CA MET A 135 8.84 22.29 13.66
C MET A 135 9.77 22.76 12.54
N GLN A 136 10.37 23.94 12.70
CA GLN A 136 11.43 24.42 11.83
C GLN A 136 12.64 23.50 11.98
N ILE A 137 12.91 22.70 10.95
CA ILE A 137 14.14 21.92 10.84
C ILE A 137 15.21 22.86 10.29
N GLU A 138 16.02 23.43 11.20
CA GLU A 138 17.23 24.15 10.81
C GLU A 138 18.31 23.14 10.41
N VAL A 139 18.56 23.03 9.10
CA VAL A 139 19.64 22.21 8.54
C VAL A 139 20.96 22.95 8.78
N VAL A 140 21.60 22.68 9.92
CA VAL A 140 22.96 23.14 10.20
C VAL A 140 23.95 22.27 9.42
N THR A 141 24.41 22.77 8.28
CA THR A 141 25.56 22.20 7.57
C THR A 141 26.84 22.48 8.37
N VAL A 142 27.33 21.47 9.08
CA VAL A 142 28.64 21.51 9.74
C VAL A 142 29.70 21.17 8.70
N GLU A 143 30.54 22.14 8.32
CA GLU A 143 31.75 21.90 7.55
C GLU A 143 32.74 21.08 8.40
N ILE A 144 32.96 19.82 8.02
CA ILE A 144 33.95 18.95 8.65
C ILE A 144 35.33 19.34 8.12
N PRO A 145 36.32 19.64 8.98
CA PRO A 145 37.70 19.88 8.54
C PRO A 145 38.30 18.57 8.02
N THR A 146 38.56 18.50 6.72
CA THR A 146 39.33 17.41 6.10
C THR A 146 40.81 17.62 6.41
N SER A 147 41.36 16.77 7.28
CA SER A 147 42.81 16.65 7.45
C SER A 147 43.42 15.91 6.26
N PRO A 148 44.70 16.17 5.92
CA PRO A 148 45.31 15.62 4.71
C PRO A 148 45.79 14.19 4.97
N TYR A 149 44.98 13.19 4.63
CA TYR A 149 45.41 11.80 4.61
C TYR A 149 45.91 11.40 3.21
N LYS A 150 47.15 10.89 3.17
CA LYS A 150 47.90 10.52 1.97
C LYS A 150 47.13 9.51 1.11
N ALA A 151 47.02 9.83 -0.18
CA ALA A 151 46.38 9.03 -1.20
C ALA A 151 47.07 7.67 -1.38
N GLN A 152 46.33 6.59 -1.13
CA GLN A 152 46.55 5.31 -1.81
C GLN A 152 45.47 5.16 -2.88
N THR A 153 45.89 5.40 -4.11
CA THR A 153 45.09 5.24 -5.34
C THR A 153 44.78 3.76 -5.54
N THR A 154 43.64 3.32 -5.01
CA THR A 154 43.00 2.08 -5.46
C THR A 154 41.81 2.52 -6.30
N MET A 155 41.92 2.45 -7.63
CA MET A 155 40.81 2.71 -8.55
C MET A 155 39.76 1.61 -8.38
N VAL A 156 38.86 1.80 -7.41
CA VAL A 156 37.58 1.11 -7.40
C VAL A 156 36.63 1.96 -8.25
N PRO A 157 36.12 1.45 -9.38
CA PRO A 157 35.16 2.20 -10.18
C PRO A 157 33.92 2.49 -9.31
N PRO A 158 33.35 3.71 -9.37
CA PRO A 158 32.14 4.03 -8.66
C PRO A 158 31.02 3.12 -9.17
N VAL A 159 30.49 2.26 -8.29
CA VAL A 159 29.32 1.43 -8.59
C VAL A 159 28.10 2.33 -8.49
N THR A 160 27.80 3.02 -9.60
CA THR A 160 26.57 3.77 -9.79
C THR A 160 25.45 2.77 -10.12
N ALA A 161 24.97 2.03 -9.12
CA ALA A 161 23.74 1.25 -9.24
C ALA A 161 22.53 2.18 -9.10
N THR A 162 22.36 3.08 -10.08
CA THR A 162 21.19 3.96 -10.18
C THR A 162 20.10 3.18 -10.88
N MET A 163 19.38 2.34 -10.16
CA MET A 163 18.02 1.94 -10.57
C MET A 163 17.08 3.08 -10.21
N ALA A 164 17.29 4.26 -10.81
CA ALA A 164 16.28 5.31 -10.77
C ALA A 164 15.19 4.87 -11.75
N VAL A 165 14.28 4.01 -11.26
CA VAL A 165 13.01 3.81 -11.93
C VAL A 165 12.34 5.17 -11.89
N SER A 166 12.23 5.83 -13.03
CA SER A 166 11.55 7.11 -13.14
C SER A 166 10.12 6.92 -12.65
N PHE A 167 9.65 7.81 -11.78
CA PHE A 167 8.26 7.81 -11.35
C PHE A 167 7.34 7.85 -12.59
N PRO A 168 6.31 7.00 -12.65
CA PRO A 168 5.39 6.99 -13.79
C PRO A 168 4.74 8.37 -13.91
N THR A 169 4.80 8.96 -15.10
CA THR A 169 4.14 10.25 -15.35
C THR A 169 2.63 10.04 -15.54
N LYS A 170 1.80 11.06 -15.23
CA LYS A 170 0.34 10.97 -15.44
C LYS A 170 -0.01 10.48 -16.87
N PRO A 171 0.64 10.98 -17.96
CA PRO A 171 0.41 10.48 -19.32
C PRO A 171 0.79 9.01 -19.53
N ASP A 172 1.88 8.55 -18.91
CA ASP A 172 2.33 7.15 -19.03
C ASP A 172 1.32 6.21 -18.40
N THR A 173 0.86 6.53 -17.19
CA THR A 173 -0.18 5.74 -16.50
C THR A 173 -1.49 5.73 -17.29
N ILE A 174 -1.91 6.88 -17.84
CA ILE A 174 -3.11 6.95 -18.69
C ILE A 174 -3.01 6.01 -19.90
N LYS A 175 -1.83 5.95 -20.53
CA LYS A 175 -1.58 5.11 -21.70
C LYS A 175 -1.51 3.63 -21.32
N GLU A 176 -0.80 3.30 -20.25
CA GLU A 176 -0.62 1.95 -19.73
C GLU A 176 -1.97 1.29 -19.40
N PHE A 177 -2.83 2.00 -18.67
CA PHE A 177 -4.14 1.49 -18.26
C PHE A 177 -5.25 1.70 -19.29
N THR A 178 -4.91 2.18 -20.51
CA THR A 178 -5.83 2.39 -21.63
C THR A 178 -7.12 3.14 -21.24
N LEU A 179 -6.99 4.17 -20.39
CA LEU A 179 -8.14 4.90 -19.85
C LEU A 179 -8.92 5.61 -20.96
N ASN A 180 -10.25 5.55 -20.92
CA ASN A 180 -11.12 6.33 -21.81
C ASN A 180 -11.18 7.82 -21.39
N CYS A 181 -11.85 8.68 -22.16
CA CYS A 181 -11.88 10.13 -21.87
C CYS A 181 -12.45 10.48 -20.48
N GLN A 182 -13.50 9.79 -20.03
CA GLN A 182 -14.12 10.03 -18.72
C GLN A 182 -13.24 9.52 -17.58
N GLN A 183 -12.63 8.34 -17.76
CA GLN A 183 -11.68 7.76 -16.82
C GLN A 183 -10.41 8.62 -16.70
N LYS A 184 -9.91 9.15 -17.81
CA LYS A 184 -8.79 10.12 -17.81
C LYS A 184 -9.15 11.35 -16.98
N TYR A 185 -10.34 11.91 -17.17
CA TYR A 185 -10.78 13.08 -16.41
C TYR A 185 -10.86 12.77 -14.91
N ALA A 186 -11.46 11.65 -14.53
CA ALA A 186 -11.50 11.18 -13.15
C ALA A 186 -10.11 10.98 -12.56
N PHE A 187 -9.21 10.32 -13.29
CA PHE A 187 -7.83 10.10 -12.90
C PHE A 187 -7.07 11.42 -12.69
N MET A 188 -7.27 12.41 -13.56
CA MET A 188 -6.66 13.75 -13.42
C MET A 188 -7.15 14.49 -12.17
N ILE A 189 -8.45 14.40 -11.84
CA ILE A 189 -8.97 14.99 -10.60
C ILE A 189 -8.27 14.39 -9.38
N VAL A 190 -8.19 13.06 -9.31
CA VAL A 190 -7.55 12.35 -8.19
C VAL A 190 -6.07 12.68 -8.11
N THR A 191 -5.35 12.65 -9.23
CA THR A 191 -3.90 12.91 -9.23
C THR A 191 -3.56 14.36 -8.92
N ASN A 192 -4.29 15.34 -9.46
CA ASN A 192 -4.09 16.75 -9.11
C ASN A 192 -4.38 17.02 -7.62
N HIS A 193 -5.37 16.32 -7.04
CA HIS A 193 -5.61 16.37 -5.61
C HIS A 193 -4.44 15.80 -4.80
N LEU A 194 -3.88 14.65 -5.23
CA LEU A 194 -2.69 14.05 -4.61
C LEU A 194 -1.41 14.88 -4.78
N ASP A 195 -1.32 15.71 -5.82
CA ASP A 195 -0.18 16.63 -6.02
C ASP A 195 -0.30 17.91 -5.18
N GLY A 196 -1.47 18.17 -4.57
CA GLY A 196 -1.74 19.44 -3.90
C GLY A 196 -1.91 20.64 -4.86
N GLU A 197 -1.94 20.41 -6.18
CA GLU A 197 -2.04 21.46 -7.21
C GLU A 197 -3.38 22.22 -7.17
N ASN A 198 -4.39 21.69 -6.48
CA ASN A 198 -5.70 22.32 -6.32
C ASN A 198 -5.80 23.29 -5.12
N GLN A 199 -4.70 23.55 -4.39
CA GLN A 199 -4.69 24.50 -3.26
C GLN A 199 -4.62 25.96 -3.73
N LEU A 200 -5.57 26.40 -4.56
CA LEU A 200 -5.89 27.82 -4.62
C LEU A 200 -6.89 28.14 -3.50
N HIS A 201 -6.39 28.77 -2.44
CA HIS A 201 -7.09 29.83 -1.69
C HIS A 201 -8.00 29.55 -0.48
N THR A 202 -7.94 28.43 0.25
CA THR A 202 -8.65 28.37 1.55
C THR A 202 -7.85 27.71 2.65
N ASP A 203 -7.56 28.46 3.71
CA ASP A 203 -6.88 28.11 4.98
C ASP A 203 -7.64 27.06 5.84
N THR A 204 -8.38 26.15 5.22
CA THR A 204 -9.20 25.18 5.94
C THR A 204 -8.92 23.77 5.46
N SER A 205 -8.14 23.07 6.29
CA SER A 205 -8.19 21.64 6.63
C SER A 205 -8.38 20.64 5.49
N ASP A 206 -7.37 19.80 5.23
CA ASP A 206 -7.48 18.38 4.88
C ASP A 206 -8.80 17.93 4.21
N ASN A 207 -9.17 18.56 3.09
CA ASN A 207 -10.40 18.24 2.41
C ASN A 207 -10.20 16.91 1.69
N GLN A 208 -10.60 15.81 2.33
CA GLN A 208 -10.58 14.48 1.73
C GLN A 208 -11.39 14.50 0.42
N LEU A 209 -10.75 14.12 -0.69
CA LEU A 209 -11.46 13.94 -1.96
C LEU A 209 -12.41 12.73 -1.86
N LEU A 210 -13.72 13.01 -1.91
CA LEU A 210 -14.74 11.99 -2.07
C LEU A 210 -15.16 11.94 -3.54
N MET A 211 -15.01 10.78 -4.18
CA MET A 211 -15.36 10.58 -5.58
C MET A 211 -16.26 9.35 -5.75
N CYS A 212 -17.39 9.54 -6.43
CA CYS A 212 -18.24 8.45 -6.91
C CYS A 212 -17.96 8.20 -8.39
N VAL A 213 -17.71 6.94 -8.76
CA VAL A 213 -17.53 6.51 -10.16
C VAL A 213 -18.69 5.58 -10.52
N PRO A 214 -19.85 6.12 -10.92
CA PRO A 214 -20.98 5.30 -11.33
C PRO A 214 -20.71 4.70 -12.70
N ASP A 215 -21.09 3.44 -12.91
CA ASP A 215 -21.11 2.82 -14.24
C ASP A 215 -21.81 1.46 -14.15
N CYS A 216 -22.34 0.97 -15.26
CA CYS A 216 -22.75 -0.44 -15.41
C CYS A 216 -21.53 -1.38 -15.41
N GLY A 217 -21.70 -2.66 -15.07
CA GLY A 217 -20.62 -3.66 -15.10
C GLY A 217 -19.93 -3.70 -16.48
N GLY A 218 -18.60 -3.89 -16.51
CA GLY A 218 -17.84 -4.05 -17.76
C GLY A 218 -17.31 -2.77 -18.42
N THR A 219 -17.60 -1.57 -17.90
CA THR A 219 -17.13 -0.27 -18.47
C THR A 219 -15.65 0.06 -18.20
N GLY A 220 -14.89 -0.86 -17.59
CA GLY A 220 -13.48 -0.63 -17.28
C GLY A 220 -13.22 0.19 -16.02
N LYS A 221 -14.20 0.36 -15.10
CA LYS A 221 -13.96 0.95 -13.76
C LYS A 221 -12.71 0.39 -13.06
N SER A 222 -12.49 -0.92 -13.19
CA SER A 222 -11.32 -1.62 -12.68
C SER A 222 -9.99 -1.03 -13.20
N GLN A 223 -9.95 -0.56 -14.44
CA GLN A 223 -8.75 0.07 -15.03
C GLN A 223 -8.47 1.43 -14.38
N LEU A 224 -9.50 2.23 -14.14
CA LEU A 224 -9.36 3.50 -13.44
C LEU A 224 -8.86 3.28 -12.00
N ILE A 225 -9.45 2.34 -11.28
CA ILE A 225 -9.03 2.00 -9.91
C ILE A 225 -7.56 1.55 -9.92
N ARG A 226 -7.17 0.67 -10.85
CA ARG A 226 -5.78 0.23 -10.99
C ARG A 226 -4.81 1.36 -11.28
N ALA A 227 -5.17 2.28 -12.17
CA ALA A 227 -4.36 3.45 -12.49
C ALA A 227 -4.14 4.32 -11.24
N ILE A 228 -5.22 4.58 -10.47
CA ILE A 228 -5.16 5.34 -9.21
C ILE A 228 -4.29 4.61 -8.18
N THR A 229 -4.47 3.30 -8.02
CA THR A 229 -3.66 2.49 -7.09
C THR A 229 -2.19 2.52 -7.49
N ASN A 230 -1.86 2.35 -8.77
CA ASN A 230 -0.48 2.40 -9.25
C ASN A 230 0.21 3.73 -8.88
N ILE A 231 -0.41 4.86 -9.24
CA ILE A 231 0.22 6.17 -8.99
C ILE A 231 0.29 6.54 -7.51
N THR A 232 -0.72 6.16 -6.72
CA THR A 232 -0.72 6.38 -5.26
C THR A 232 0.35 5.55 -4.57
N THR A 233 0.48 4.27 -4.92
CA THR A 233 1.55 3.39 -4.42
C THR A 233 2.92 4.00 -4.72
N HIS A 234 3.17 4.42 -5.97
CA HIS A 234 4.45 5.04 -6.33
C HIS A 234 4.73 6.34 -5.57
N LYS A 235 3.73 7.21 -5.42
CA LYS A 235 3.87 8.48 -4.67
C LYS A 235 4.15 8.26 -3.18
N ASN A 236 3.56 7.21 -2.60
CA ASN A 236 3.76 6.86 -1.21
C ASN A 236 5.09 6.11 -0.96
N GLN A 237 5.83 5.74 -2.01
CA GLN A 237 7.09 5.03 -1.85
C GLN A 237 8.12 5.90 -1.10
N GLY A 238 8.66 5.37 0.00
CA GLY A 238 9.60 6.07 0.85
C GLY A 238 8.97 7.10 1.81
N GLN A 239 7.64 7.23 1.80
CA GLN A 239 6.92 8.08 2.75
C GLN A 239 6.61 7.30 4.04
N ALA A 240 6.70 7.99 5.18
CA ALA A 240 6.26 7.48 6.48
C ALA A 240 4.92 8.13 6.84
N LEU A 241 3.85 7.35 6.83
CA LEU A 241 2.49 7.78 7.15
C LEU A 241 2.16 7.45 8.62
N ASN A 242 1.43 8.36 9.28
CA ASN A 242 1.05 8.18 10.66
C ASN A 242 -0.03 7.12 10.83
N LYS A 243 -0.98 7.05 9.89
CA LYS A 243 -2.07 6.05 9.85
C LYS A 243 -2.42 5.75 8.41
N ILE A 244 -2.76 4.51 8.12
CA ILE A 244 -3.15 4.10 6.77
C ILE A 244 -4.32 3.12 6.83
N ILE A 245 -5.24 3.29 5.89
CA ILE A 245 -6.30 2.32 5.60
C ILE A 245 -5.99 1.76 4.23
N VAL A 246 -5.77 0.45 4.14
CA VAL A 246 -5.37 -0.22 2.90
C VAL A 246 -6.36 -1.32 2.56
N ASP A 247 -6.72 -1.41 1.29
CA ASP A 247 -7.45 -2.53 0.76
C ASP A 247 -6.50 -3.38 -0.11
N LEU A 248 -6.16 -4.55 0.40
CA LEU A 248 -5.20 -5.47 -0.24
C LEU A 248 -5.88 -6.46 -1.20
N VAL A 249 -7.20 -6.39 -1.35
CA VAL A 249 -7.91 -7.27 -2.30
C VAL A 249 -7.61 -6.76 -3.71
N THR A 250 -6.62 -7.39 -4.33
CA THR A 250 -6.17 -7.07 -5.68
C THR A 250 -7.26 -7.42 -6.69
N LEU A 251 -7.62 -6.46 -7.56
CA LEU A 251 -8.55 -6.76 -8.66
C LEU A 251 -7.91 -7.79 -9.62
N PRO A 252 -8.63 -8.86 -10.02
CA PRO A 252 -8.08 -9.97 -10.81
C PRO A 252 -7.46 -9.51 -12.14
N GLY A 253 -6.14 -9.64 -12.26
CA GLY A 253 -5.35 -9.25 -13.43
C GLY A 253 -3.84 -9.34 -13.13
N PRO A 254 -2.99 -9.02 -14.12
CA PRO A 254 -1.53 -8.97 -13.93
C PRO A 254 -1.19 -7.73 -13.09
N VAL A 255 -1.47 -7.79 -11.79
CA VAL A 255 -1.08 -6.74 -10.85
C VAL A 255 0.26 -7.12 -10.27
N GLU A 256 1.25 -6.24 -10.46
CA GLU A 256 2.55 -6.38 -9.83
C GLU A 256 2.39 -6.38 -8.31
N VAL A 257 2.74 -7.50 -7.70
CA VAL A 257 2.67 -7.71 -6.25
C VAL A 257 3.54 -6.73 -5.45
N VAL A 258 4.46 -6.04 -6.14
CA VAL A 258 5.22 -4.88 -5.62
C VAL A 258 4.29 -3.82 -5.01
N SER A 259 3.04 -3.73 -5.47
CA SER A 259 2.06 -2.74 -5.00
C SER A 259 1.59 -2.94 -3.55
N ALA A 260 1.58 -4.16 -3.01
CA ALA A 260 1.06 -4.39 -1.65
C ALA A 260 2.07 -4.03 -0.56
N TYR A 261 3.36 -4.24 -0.81
CA TYR A 261 4.40 -4.02 0.20
C TYR A 261 4.60 -2.53 0.51
N VAL A 262 4.55 -1.67 -0.51
CA VAL A 262 4.77 -0.22 -0.35
C VAL A 262 3.83 0.40 0.68
N PRO A 263 2.48 0.33 0.56
CA PRO A 263 1.58 0.93 1.54
C PRO A 263 1.71 0.31 2.92
N LEU A 264 2.03 -1.00 3.01
CA LEU A 264 2.27 -1.66 4.30
C LEU A 264 3.55 -1.17 4.98
N SER A 265 4.58 -0.83 4.20
CA SER A 265 5.86 -0.32 4.69
C SER A 265 5.83 1.16 5.08
N CYS A 266 4.77 1.88 4.72
CA CYS A 266 4.63 3.30 5.04
C CYS A 266 4.33 3.57 6.52
N VAL A 267 3.82 2.61 7.29
CA VAL A 267 3.50 2.81 8.71
C VAL A 267 4.57 2.25 9.65
N LYS A 268 4.70 2.86 10.83
CA LYS A 268 5.67 2.44 11.86
C LYS A 268 5.13 1.35 12.80
N ARG A 269 3.81 1.30 13.01
CA ARG A 269 3.15 0.41 13.97
C ARG A 269 1.96 -0.29 13.32
N LEU A 270 1.68 -1.49 13.80
CA LEU A 270 0.50 -2.25 13.35
C LEU A 270 -0.81 -1.58 13.76
N ASP A 271 -0.85 -0.93 14.93
CA ASP A 271 -2.04 -0.20 15.42
C ASP A 271 -2.47 0.96 14.51
N ASP A 272 -1.55 1.43 13.67
CA ASP A 272 -1.75 2.54 12.73
C ASP A 272 -2.13 2.04 11.31
N LEU A 273 -2.23 0.71 11.12
CA LEU A 273 -2.62 0.06 9.88
C LEU A 273 -3.99 -0.60 10.01
N LEU A 274 -4.92 -0.20 9.16
CA LEU A 274 -6.21 -0.88 9.02
C LEU A 274 -6.29 -1.53 7.63
N ILE A 275 -6.44 -2.85 7.60
CA ILE A 275 -6.69 -3.59 6.36
C ILE A 275 -8.19 -3.81 6.26
N VAL A 276 -8.83 -3.26 5.21
CA VAL A 276 -10.30 -3.22 5.08
C VAL A 276 -10.90 -4.62 4.94
N ARG A 277 -10.23 -5.50 4.21
CA ARG A 277 -10.71 -6.85 3.86
C ARG A 277 -9.65 -7.89 4.10
N SER A 278 -10.05 -9.11 4.45
CA SER A 278 -9.15 -10.27 4.47
C SER A 278 -8.54 -10.47 3.08
N PHE A 279 -7.27 -10.84 3.04
CA PHE A 279 -6.54 -11.12 1.81
C PHE A 279 -5.77 -12.42 1.95
N GLU A 280 -5.50 -13.06 0.81
CA GLU A 280 -4.72 -14.29 0.77
C GLU A 280 -3.24 -13.99 0.99
N PHE A 281 -2.59 -14.66 1.95
CA PHE A 281 -1.18 -14.40 2.25
C PHE A 281 -0.25 -14.68 1.05
N SER A 282 -0.66 -15.57 0.15
CA SER A 282 0.02 -15.81 -1.13
C SER A 282 0.14 -14.56 -1.99
N SER A 283 -0.78 -13.59 -1.84
CA SER A 283 -0.72 -12.30 -2.54
C SER A 283 0.39 -11.39 -2.02
N LEU A 284 1.07 -11.72 -0.92
CA LEU A 284 2.29 -11.03 -0.46
C LEU A 284 3.57 -11.78 -0.84
N GLN A 285 3.45 -13.04 -1.26
CA GLN A 285 4.59 -13.89 -1.59
C GLN A 285 5.06 -13.63 -3.02
N VAL A 286 5.94 -12.65 -3.17
CA VAL A 286 6.63 -12.40 -4.45
C VAL A 286 7.90 -13.21 -4.49
N LYS A 287 8.02 -14.06 -5.50
CA LYS A 287 9.32 -14.63 -5.83
C LYS A 287 10.21 -13.50 -6.36
N PRO A 288 11.34 -13.19 -5.70
CA PRO A 288 12.24 -12.16 -6.19
C PRO A 288 12.73 -12.53 -7.60
N SER A 289 12.90 -11.52 -8.45
CA SER A 289 13.44 -11.73 -9.79
C SER A 289 14.86 -12.29 -9.73
N ALA A 290 15.34 -12.89 -10.82
CA ALA A 290 16.71 -13.40 -10.89
C ALA A 290 17.75 -12.31 -10.57
N ALA A 291 17.51 -11.09 -11.08
CA ALA A 291 18.36 -9.92 -10.80
C ALA A 291 18.31 -9.49 -9.33
N GLN A 292 17.12 -9.47 -8.70
CA GLN A 292 16.99 -9.18 -7.28
C GLN A 292 17.70 -10.22 -6.41
N LEU A 293 17.59 -11.50 -6.78
CA LEU A 293 18.25 -12.58 -6.06
C LEU A 293 19.78 -12.50 -6.18
N GLU A 294 20.29 -12.15 -7.36
CA GLU A 294 21.72 -11.89 -7.58
C GLU A 294 22.20 -10.72 -6.74
N GLU A 295 21.45 -9.63 -6.70
CA GLU A 295 21.77 -8.46 -5.87
C GLU A 295 21.78 -8.80 -4.37
N LEU A 296 20.80 -9.56 -3.89
CA LEU A 296 20.79 -10.05 -2.50
C LEU A 296 22.02 -10.91 -2.17
N LYS A 297 22.44 -11.79 -3.08
CA LYS A 297 23.68 -12.58 -2.92
C LYS A 297 24.92 -11.70 -2.88
N ARG A 298 24.98 -10.66 -3.72
CA ARG A 298 26.07 -9.68 -3.74
C ARG A 298 26.15 -8.93 -2.41
N LEU A 299 25.01 -8.47 -1.88
CA LEU A 299 24.91 -7.80 -0.58
C LEU A 299 25.33 -8.70 0.58
N ASP A 300 24.92 -9.97 0.59
CA ASP A 300 25.36 -10.95 1.61
C ASP A 300 26.88 -11.17 1.57
N THR A 301 27.45 -11.25 0.38
CA THR A 301 28.91 -11.35 0.19
C THR A 301 29.63 -10.13 0.77
N ILE A 302 29.12 -8.92 0.50
CA ILE A 302 29.66 -7.67 1.05
C ILE A 302 29.54 -7.65 2.58
N ALA A 303 28.40 -8.06 3.13
CA ALA A 303 28.20 -8.11 4.58
C ALA A 303 29.20 -9.07 5.25
N LYS A 304 29.40 -10.28 4.68
CA LYS A 304 30.40 -11.25 5.16
C LYS A 304 31.82 -10.71 5.11
N ASN A 305 32.19 -10.05 4.01
CA ASN A 305 33.52 -9.46 3.85
C ASN A 305 33.75 -8.29 4.83
N THR A 306 32.71 -7.49 5.06
CA THR A 306 32.76 -6.37 6.02
C THR A 306 32.96 -6.87 7.45
N ARG A 307 32.22 -7.91 7.86
CA ARG A 307 32.40 -8.56 9.18
C ARG A 307 33.81 -9.13 9.37
N LYS A 308 34.38 -9.75 8.33
CA LYS A 308 35.77 -10.27 8.39
C LYS A 308 36.81 -9.16 8.54
N ARG A 309 36.61 -8.03 7.85
CA ARG A 309 37.55 -6.90 7.85
C ARG A 309 37.48 -6.09 9.15
N PHE A 310 36.31 -6.02 9.77
CA PHE A 310 36.06 -5.21 10.97
C PHE A 310 35.46 -6.05 12.11
N PRO A 311 36.17 -7.06 12.64
CA PRO A 311 35.64 -7.97 13.66
C PRO A 311 35.40 -7.32 15.03
N SER A 312 35.87 -6.09 15.25
CA SER A 312 35.78 -5.36 16.52
C SER A 312 34.71 -4.26 16.56
N ILE A 313 33.98 -4.04 15.45
CA ILE A 313 33.00 -2.95 15.29
C ILE A 313 31.54 -3.45 15.38
N LEU A 314 31.31 -4.76 15.18
CA LEU A 314 30.02 -5.44 15.28
C LEU A 314 30.04 -6.41 16.46
#